data_AF-A0AAQ5YFT1-F1
#
_entry.id   AF-A0AAQ5YFT1-F1
#
_cell.length_a   1.000
_cell.length_b   1.000
_cell.length_c   1.000
_cell.angle_alpha   90.00
_cell.angle_beta   90.00
_cell.angle_gamma   90.00
#
_symmetry.space_group_name_H-M   'P 1'
#
loop_
_entity.id
_entity.type
_entity.pdbx_description
1 polymer ?
#
loop_
_entity_poly.entity_id
_entity_poly.type
_entity_poly.pdbx_seq_one_letter_code
_entity_poly.pdbx_strand_id
1 'polypeptide(L)'
;MFRNGFLLLLMSVVFYHEHANAQKKKETLLSEKVTQMMEWASKRSVIRMNGDKFRRFVKAPPRNYSVVIMFTALQPQRQCGVCRQADEEFQVLANSWRYSSAFTNRVFFASVDFDEGSDVFQMLNMNSAPTFLHFPSKGKPRRSDTYELQVRGFAAEQLARWVADRTDVQIRVIRPPNYAGPLLLGFLLAVIGGLAYLRRHNLEFLFNRNVWAFSALSYIHGSSQAQFVAETHIILLFNAAVTMGIVLLCEAATSDMDIGKRKIMCIAGIGLVMLFFSWLLSIFRAKYHGYPYSFLMS
;
A
#
# COMPACT_ATOMS: atom_id res chain seq x y z
N MET A 1 31.79 37.65 62.18
CA MET A 1 30.83 36.53 62.01
C MET A 1 29.70 36.87 61.02
N PHE A 2 29.07 38.05 61.10
CA PHE A 2 27.96 38.46 60.22
C PHE A 2 28.25 38.52 58.70
N ARG A 3 29.47 38.92 58.29
CA ARG A 3 29.84 39.06 56.87
C ARG A 3 29.85 37.73 56.10
N ASN A 4 30.15 36.62 56.77
CA ASN A 4 30.17 35.29 56.16
C ASN A 4 28.76 34.69 56.01
N GLY A 5 27.83 35.02 56.92
CA GLY A 5 26.44 34.55 56.84
C GLY A 5 25.65 35.19 55.69
N PHE A 6 25.88 36.48 55.41
CA PHE A 6 25.24 37.21 54.32
C PHE A 6 25.67 36.69 52.93
N LEU A 7 26.96 36.36 52.78
CA LEU A 7 27.51 35.77 51.56
C LEU A 7 26.93 34.37 51.27
N LEU A 8 26.72 33.53 52.28
CA LEU A 8 26.08 32.21 52.13
C LEU A 8 24.62 32.33 51.70
N LEU A 9 23.88 33.31 52.25
CA LEU A 9 22.51 33.60 51.87
C LEU A 9 22.42 34.08 50.41
N LEU A 10 23.27 35.01 50.00
CA LEU A 10 23.33 35.46 48.60
C LEU A 10 23.66 34.32 47.63
N MET A 11 24.64 33.48 47.96
CA MET A 11 24.98 32.32 47.13
C MET A 11 23.79 31.36 47.04
N SER A 12 23.09 31.08 48.14
CA SER A 12 21.90 30.23 48.11
C SER A 12 20.81 30.80 47.21
N VAL A 13 20.52 32.11 47.28
CA VAL A 13 19.51 32.78 46.46
C VAL A 13 19.89 32.76 44.98
N VAL A 14 21.17 32.98 44.64
CA VAL A 14 21.68 32.87 43.27
C VAL A 14 21.54 31.43 42.75
N PHE A 15 21.93 30.43 43.54
CA PHE A 15 21.75 29.02 43.19
C PHE A 15 20.27 28.66 42.99
N TYR A 16 19.37 29.14 43.85
CA TYR A 16 17.92 28.93 43.70
C TYR A 16 17.38 29.58 42.41
N HIS A 17 17.82 30.80 42.10
CA HIS A 17 17.40 31.52 40.89
C HIS A 17 17.89 30.82 39.62
N GLU A 18 19.13 30.33 39.61
CA GLU A 18 19.72 29.61 38.48
C GLU A 18 19.05 28.23 38.27
N HIS A 19 18.73 27.51 39.35
CA HIS A 19 17.97 26.27 39.28
C HIS A 19 16.53 26.49 38.78
N ALA A 20 15.85 27.54 39.24
CA ALA A 20 14.51 27.90 38.80
C ALA A 20 14.48 28.27 37.31
N ASN A 21 15.48 29.03 36.83
CA ASN A 21 15.59 29.40 35.43
C ASN A 21 15.87 28.18 34.54
N ALA A 22 16.72 27.25 35.00
CA ALA A 22 16.98 25.98 34.31
C ALA A 22 15.74 25.06 34.24
N GLN A 23 14.92 25.01 35.29
CA GLN A 23 13.64 24.29 35.27
C GLN A 23 12.65 24.93 34.31
N LYS A 24 12.49 26.25 34.34
CA LYS A 24 11.61 26.99 33.44
C LYS A 24 11.99 26.76 31.96
N LYS A 25 13.29 26.75 31.65
CA LYS A 25 13.80 26.46 30.30
C LYS A 25 13.52 25.01 29.86
N LYS A 26 13.55 24.05 30.79
CA LYS A 26 13.18 22.64 30.50
C LYS A 26 11.68 22.51 30.23
N GLU A 27 10.85 23.20 30.99
CA GLU A 27 9.39 23.18 30.82
C GLU A 27 8.95 23.83 29.49
N THR A 28 9.55 24.96 29.12
CA THR A 28 9.28 25.59 27.82
C THR A 28 9.71 24.69 26.67
N LEU A 29 10.91 24.10 26.73
CA LEU A 29 11.39 23.14 25.74
C LEU A 29 10.48 21.90 25.64
N LEU A 30 9.99 21.39 26.78
CA LEU A 30 9.06 20.26 26.81
C LEU A 30 7.75 20.61 26.10
N SER A 31 7.17 21.76 26.44
CA SER A 31 5.93 22.25 25.83
C SER A 31 6.06 22.45 24.31
N GLU A 32 7.20 22.99 23.86
CA GLU A 32 7.50 23.16 22.44
C GLU A 32 7.57 21.79 21.73
N LYS A 33 8.27 20.82 22.31
CA LYS A 33 8.36 19.45 21.76
C LYS A 33 7.00 18.78 21.67
N VAL A 34 6.17 18.91 22.70
CA VAL A 34 4.83 18.30 22.73
C VAL A 34 3.94 18.96 21.68
N THR A 35 3.98 20.28 21.57
CA THR A 35 3.20 21.04 20.56
C THR A 35 3.59 20.61 19.14
N GLN A 36 4.88 20.48 18.84
CA GLN A 36 5.35 20.01 17.53
C GLN A 36 4.91 18.57 17.23
N MET A 37 5.02 17.67 18.22
CA MET A 37 4.55 16.29 18.08
C MET A 37 3.04 16.21 17.84
N MET A 38 2.25 17.05 18.52
CA MET A 38 0.81 17.16 18.32
C MET A 38 0.47 17.70 16.93
N GLU A 39 1.21 18.68 16.42
CA GLU A 39 1.03 19.19 15.07
C GLU A 39 1.31 18.13 14.00
N TRP A 40 2.34 17.30 14.19
CA TRP A 40 2.60 16.20 13.26
C TRP A 40 1.57 15.08 13.38
N ALA A 41 1.18 14.73 14.61
CA ALA A 41 0.14 13.76 14.88
C ALA A 41 -1.23 14.20 14.33
N SER A 42 -1.49 15.51 14.23
CA SER A 42 -2.71 16.07 13.63
C SER A 42 -2.68 16.03 12.09
N LYS A 43 -1.51 16.01 11.47
CA LYS A 43 -1.37 15.84 10.01
C LYS A 43 -1.34 14.38 9.56
N ARG A 44 -0.70 13.50 10.34
CA ARG A 44 -0.56 12.06 10.05
C ARG A 44 -0.70 11.25 11.33
N SER A 45 -1.37 10.11 11.27
CA SER A 45 -1.52 9.21 12.42
C SER A 45 -0.20 8.60 12.88
N VAL A 46 0.70 8.29 11.94
CA VAL A 46 2.06 7.80 12.22
C VAL A 46 3.08 8.87 11.80
N ILE A 47 3.90 9.30 12.76
CA ILE A 47 4.96 10.29 12.54
C ILE A 47 6.20 9.60 11.96
N ARG A 48 6.59 9.94 10.73
CA ARG A 48 7.86 9.46 10.15
C ARG A 48 9.05 10.21 10.74
N MET A 49 9.98 9.45 11.32
CA MET A 49 11.17 9.94 11.99
C MET A 49 12.43 9.51 11.25
N ASN A 50 13.35 10.46 11.07
CA ASN A 50 14.75 10.20 10.70
C ASN A 50 15.61 10.08 11.97
N GLY A 51 16.91 9.84 11.81
CA GLY A 51 17.85 9.74 12.93
C GLY A 51 17.85 10.96 13.87
N ASP A 52 17.78 12.18 13.31
CA ASP A 52 17.78 13.42 14.11
C ASP A 52 16.48 13.64 14.88
N LYS A 53 15.32 13.42 14.25
CA LYS A 53 14.02 13.48 14.92
C LYS A 53 13.95 12.43 16.02
N PHE A 54 14.42 11.21 15.77
CA PHE A 54 14.48 10.17 16.78
C PHE A 54 15.33 10.61 17.98
N ARG A 55 16.55 11.12 17.76
CA ARG A 55 17.40 11.63 18.84
C ARG A 55 16.73 12.76 19.62
N ARG A 56 16.12 13.74 18.94
CA ARG A 56 15.55 14.94 19.56
C ARG A 56 14.24 14.67 20.32
N PHE A 57 13.33 13.88 19.76
CA PHE A 57 11.99 13.68 20.33
C PHE A 57 11.89 12.40 21.18
N VAL A 58 12.64 11.35 20.84
CA VAL A 58 12.55 10.05 21.52
C VAL A 58 13.66 9.84 22.53
N LYS A 59 14.92 10.18 22.22
CA LYS A 59 16.06 9.92 23.14
C LYS A 59 16.34 11.09 24.09
N ALA A 60 16.33 12.32 23.59
CA ALA A 60 16.69 13.49 24.38
C ALA A 60 15.61 13.84 25.43
N PRO A 61 16.00 14.06 26.71
CA PRO A 61 15.12 14.66 27.71
C PRO A 61 14.91 16.17 27.38
N PRO A 62 13.87 16.82 27.94
CA PRO A 62 12.78 16.29 28.77
C PRO A 62 11.68 15.61 27.94
N ARG A 63 10.95 14.67 28.55
CA ARG A 63 9.76 14.00 27.98
C ARG A 63 8.71 13.75 29.06
N ASN A 64 7.44 13.91 28.72
CA ASN A 64 6.27 13.54 29.53
C ASN A 64 5.27 12.67 28.75
N TYR A 65 5.69 12.17 27.59
CA TYR A 65 4.91 11.32 26.70
C TYR A 65 5.66 10.03 26.40
N SER A 66 4.89 8.98 26.16
CA SER A 66 5.36 7.70 25.63
C SER A 66 5.33 7.73 24.11
N VAL A 67 6.31 7.08 23.49
CA VAL A 67 6.37 6.95 22.03
C VAL A 67 6.42 5.47 21.68
N VAL A 68 5.48 5.04 20.83
CA VAL A 68 5.45 3.70 20.26
C VAL A 68 6.01 3.80 18.84
N ILE A 69 7.10 3.08 18.58
CA ILE A 69 7.86 3.21 17.34
C ILE A 69 7.91 1.88 16.61
N MET A 70 7.56 1.92 15.33
CA MET A 70 7.79 0.84 14.40
C MET A 70 9.09 1.09 13.62
N PHE A 71 10.06 0.20 13.78
CA PHE A 71 11.25 0.12 12.94
C PHE A 71 10.94 -0.74 11.73
N THR A 72 11.06 -0.18 10.53
CA THR A 72 10.61 -0.83 9.29
C THR A 72 11.60 -0.61 8.14
N ALA A 73 11.36 -1.28 7.01
CA ALA A 73 12.08 -1.11 5.76
C ALA A 73 11.07 -1.21 4.60
N LEU A 74 10.36 -0.11 4.34
CA LEU A 74 9.27 -0.05 3.37
C LEU A 74 9.75 0.24 1.94
N GLN A 75 11.00 0.65 1.78
CA GLN A 75 11.53 1.00 0.47
C GLN A 75 11.45 -0.21 -0.48
N PRO A 76 10.95 -0.04 -1.73
CA PRO A 76 10.74 -1.15 -2.66
C PRO A 76 12.01 -1.96 -2.95
N GLN A 77 13.18 -1.31 -2.87
CA GLN A 77 14.49 -1.94 -3.07
C GLN A 77 14.79 -3.04 -2.03
N ARG A 78 14.18 -2.98 -0.84
CA ARG A 78 14.37 -3.95 0.24
C ARG A 78 13.43 -5.16 0.14
N GLN A 79 12.38 -5.08 -0.69
CA GLN A 79 11.40 -6.15 -0.93
C GLN A 79 10.81 -6.80 0.34
N CYS A 80 10.68 -6.05 1.45
CA CYS A 80 10.17 -6.57 2.71
C CYS A 80 8.63 -6.67 2.71
N GLY A 81 8.09 -7.85 2.38
CA GLY A 81 6.64 -8.11 2.39
C GLY A 81 6.01 -7.98 3.79
N VAL A 82 6.68 -8.52 4.82
CA VAL A 82 6.20 -8.47 6.20
C VAL A 82 6.15 -7.03 6.73
N CYS A 83 7.12 -6.19 6.36
CA CYS A 83 7.17 -4.78 6.74
C CYS A 83 5.95 -4.01 6.24
N ARG A 84 5.50 -4.30 5.01
CA ARG A 84 4.32 -3.65 4.41
C ARG A 84 3.04 -4.05 5.14
N GLN A 85 2.85 -5.34 5.40
CA GLN A 85 1.69 -5.84 6.13
C GLN A 85 1.65 -5.30 7.57
N ALA A 86 2.81 -5.23 8.23
CA ALA A 86 2.92 -4.68 9.58
C ALA A 86 2.64 -3.16 9.60
N ASP A 87 3.07 -2.40 8.59
CA ASP A 87 2.78 -0.97 8.46
C ASP A 87 1.29 -0.69 8.28
N GLU A 88 0.58 -1.52 7.50
CA GLU A 88 -0.87 -1.43 7.31
C GLU A 88 -1.61 -1.60 8.65
N GLU A 89 -1.30 -2.65 9.42
CA GLU A 89 -1.91 -2.88 10.74
C GLU A 89 -1.51 -1.79 11.76
N PHE A 90 -0.27 -1.31 11.71
CA PHE A 90 0.19 -0.22 12.58
C PHE A 90 -0.50 1.11 12.26
N GLN A 91 -0.78 1.39 10.98
CA GLN A 91 -1.57 2.55 10.58
C GLN A 91 -3.02 2.44 11.02
N VAL A 92 -3.64 1.27 10.93
CA VAL A 92 -4.99 1.03 11.46
C VAL A 92 -5.05 1.33 12.96
N LEU A 93 -4.07 0.85 13.74
CA LEU A 93 -3.95 1.17 15.16
C LEU A 93 -3.80 2.67 15.42
N ALA A 94 -2.87 3.33 14.73
CA ALA A 94 -2.59 4.74 14.93
C ALA A 94 -3.77 5.64 14.50
N ASN A 95 -4.47 5.28 13.43
CA ASN A 95 -5.71 5.95 13.01
C ASN A 95 -6.80 5.76 14.06
N SER A 96 -6.96 4.55 14.59
CA SER A 96 -7.93 4.26 15.65
C SER A 96 -7.67 5.09 16.91
N TRP A 97 -6.39 5.31 17.27
CA TRP A 97 -6.02 6.20 18.37
C TRP A 97 -6.38 7.66 18.07
N ARG A 98 -6.05 8.14 16.88
CA ARG A 98 -6.33 9.51 16.43
C ARG A 98 -7.83 9.85 16.49
N TYR A 99 -8.69 8.90 16.10
CA TYR A 99 -10.14 9.08 16.12
C TYR A 99 -10.80 8.68 17.45
N SER A 100 -10.03 8.23 18.43
CA SER A 100 -10.54 7.84 19.73
C SER A 100 -10.96 9.07 20.55
N SER A 101 -12.06 8.96 21.29
CA SER A 101 -12.46 9.97 22.28
C SER A 101 -11.46 10.09 23.43
N ALA A 102 -10.61 9.08 23.64
CA ALA A 102 -9.55 9.06 24.65
C ALA A 102 -8.23 9.68 24.15
N PHE A 103 -8.20 10.30 22.97
CA PHE A 103 -6.98 10.86 22.39
C PHE A 103 -6.33 11.91 23.31
N THR A 104 -5.06 11.70 23.65
CA THR A 104 -4.25 12.59 24.50
C THR A 104 -2.85 12.79 23.95
N ASN A 105 -2.17 13.83 24.41
CA ASN A 105 -0.75 14.11 24.12
C ASN A 105 0.24 13.23 24.90
N ARG A 106 -0.22 12.10 25.47
CA ARG A 106 0.61 11.19 26.28
C ARG A 106 1.20 10.04 25.47
N VAL A 107 0.58 9.67 24.35
CA VAL A 107 1.03 8.54 23.51
C VAL A 107 1.10 8.99 22.06
N PHE A 108 2.29 8.83 21.46
CA PHE A 108 2.53 9.14 20.06
C PHE A 108 2.99 7.89 19.30
N PHE A 109 2.49 7.73 18.08
CA PHE A 109 2.88 6.67 17.16
C PHE A 109 3.86 7.21 16.11
N ALA A 110 4.97 6.50 15.92
CA ALA A 110 5.99 6.90 14.97
C ALA A 110 6.58 5.69 14.22
N SER A 111 7.20 5.96 13.10
CA SER A 111 7.93 4.97 12.32
C SER A 111 9.31 5.49 11.93
N VAL A 112 10.29 4.59 11.91
CA VAL A 112 11.64 4.86 11.42
C VAL A 112 11.94 3.85 10.32
N ASP A 113 12.17 4.33 9.11
CA ASP A 113 12.61 3.49 8.00
C ASP A 113 14.12 3.30 8.04
N PHE A 114 14.60 2.09 7.70
CA PHE A 114 16.02 1.77 7.65
C PHE A 114 16.81 2.70 6.72
N ASP A 115 16.26 3.06 5.57
CA ASP A 115 16.96 3.91 4.60
C ASP A 115 17.00 5.39 5.06
N GLU A 116 16.07 5.84 5.91
CA GLU A 116 16.04 7.20 6.48
C GLU A 116 16.80 7.33 7.82
N GLY A 117 17.05 6.22 8.52
CA GLY A 117 17.54 6.21 9.91
C GLY A 117 18.40 5.00 10.25
N SER A 118 19.27 4.55 9.32
CA SER A 118 20.16 3.39 9.50
C SER A 118 21.06 3.50 10.74
N ASP A 119 21.43 4.72 11.12
CA ASP A 119 22.17 5.05 12.34
C ASP A 119 21.40 4.68 13.63
N VAL A 120 20.07 4.79 13.62
CA VAL A 120 19.22 4.39 14.75
C VAL A 120 19.16 2.87 14.89
N PHE A 121 19.11 2.14 13.76
CA PHE A 121 19.15 0.68 13.77
C PHE A 121 20.46 0.16 14.35
N GLN A 122 21.58 0.77 13.96
CA GLN A 122 22.90 0.46 14.52
C GLN A 122 22.98 0.82 16.02
N MET A 123 22.47 1.98 16.42
CA MET A 123 22.46 2.43 17.82
C MET A 123 21.67 1.48 18.73
N LEU A 124 20.61 0.86 18.21
CA LEU A 124 19.76 -0.08 18.95
C LEU A 124 20.17 -1.55 18.73
N ASN A 125 21.23 -1.79 17.96
CA ASN A 125 21.72 -3.12 17.59
C ASN A 125 20.63 -4.02 16.99
N MET A 126 19.84 -3.45 16.08
CA MET A 126 18.76 -4.17 15.38
C MET A 126 19.23 -4.58 13.99
N ASN A 127 19.13 -5.88 13.71
CA ASN A 127 19.57 -6.48 12.44
C ASN A 127 18.40 -6.86 11.52
N SER A 128 17.15 -6.69 11.99
CA SER A 128 15.95 -7.12 11.27
C SER A 128 14.80 -6.14 11.46
N ALA A 129 13.92 -6.09 10.46
CA ALA A 129 12.67 -5.36 10.45
C ALA A 129 11.50 -6.31 10.08
N PRO A 130 10.25 -6.04 10.51
CA PRO A 130 9.83 -4.94 11.37
C PRO A 130 10.02 -5.25 12.88
N THR A 131 10.32 -4.22 13.69
CA THR A 131 10.41 -4.33 15.16
C THR A 131 9.62 -3.21 15.82
N PHE A 132 8.81 -3.51 16.84
CA PHE A 132 8.07 -2.50 17.61
C PHE A 132 8.66 -2.30 18.99
N LEU A 133 8.88 -1.04 19.36
CA LEU A 133 9.46 -0.64 20.64
C LEU A 133 8.65 0.48 21.28
N HIS A 134 8.46 0.38 22.59
CA HIS A 134 7.88 1.43 23.42
C HIS A 134 8.99 2.18 24.16
N PHE A 135 9.00 3.51 24.03
CA PHE A 135 9.87 4.38 24.80
C PHE A 135 9.05 5.08 25.88
N PRO A 136 9.25 4.77 27.17
CA PRO A 136 8.50 5.40 28.24
C PRO A 136 8.87 6.88 28.39
N SER A 137 7.95 7.65 28.98
CA SER A 137 8.14 9.06 29.29
C SER A 137 9.33 9.31 30.23
N LYS A 138 9.63 8.35 31.12
CA LYS A 138 10.75 8.40 32.06
C LYS A 138 11.55 7.09 32.02
N GLY A 139 12.88 7.22 32.08
CA GLY A 139 13.79 6.09 32.14
C GLY A 139 14.14 5.47 30.78
N LYS A 140 14.81 4.32 30.84
CA LYS A 140 15.18 3.51 29.66
C LYS A 140 14.09 2.45 29.41
N PRO A 141 13.91 2.01 28.15
CA PRO A 141 13.01 0.89 27.83
C PRO A 141 13.41 -0.38 28.59
N ARG A 142 12.40 -1.11 29.07
CA ARG A 142 12.53 -2.44 29.68
C ARG A 142 12.41 -3.52 28.60
N ARG A 143 12.74 -4.78 28.93
CA ARG A 143 12.56 -5.92 27.99
C ARG A 143 11.11 -6.05 27.51
N SER A 144 10.15 -5.80 28.40
CA SER A 144 8.72 -5.84 28.09
C SER A 144 8.22 -4.71 27.17
N ASP A 145 9.05 -3.67 26.99
CA ASP A 145 8.80 -2.58 26.02
C ASP A 145 9.27 -2.95 24.61
N THR A 146 9.84 -4.14 24.41
CA THR A 146 10.07 -4.72 23.09
C THR A 146 8.92 -5.67 22.77
N TYR A 147 8.29 -5.49 21.62
CA TYR A 147 7.19 -6.35 21.20
C TYR A 147 7.71 -7.63 20.57
N GLU A 148 7.27 -8.78 21.07
CA GLU A 148 7.61 -10.10 20.54
C GLU A 148 6.74 -10.46 19.33
N LEU A 149 7.13 -9.92 18.17
CA LEU A 149 6.41 -10.08 16.91
C LEU A 149 6.19 -11.55 16.52
N GLN A 150 7.20 -12.40 16.75
CA GLN A 150 7.18 -13.82 16.34
C GLN A 150 6.11 -14.65 17.06
N VAL A 151 5.77 -14.29 18.30
CA VAL A 151 4.84 -15.07 19.13
C VAL A 151 3.42 -14.49 19.04
N ARG A 152 3.29 -13.16 19.02
CA ARG A 152 1.99 -12.48 19.11
C ARG A 152 1.39 -12.11 17.75
N GLY A 153 2.19 -12.08 16.69
CA GLY A 153 1.80 -11.54 15.38
C GLY A 153 1.67 -10.01 15.38
N PHE A 154 1.27 -9.42 14.26
CA PHE A 154 1.21 -7.96 14.05
C PHE A 154 -0.22 -7.41 13.88
N ALA A 155 -1.24 -8.18 14.26
CA ALA A 155 -2.62 -7.69 14.23
C ALA A 155 -2.77 -6.42 15.10
N ALA A 156 -3.47 -5.42 14.58
CA ALA A 156 -3.67 -4.13 15.23
C ALA A 156 -4.27 -4.27 16.64
N GLU A 157 -5.16 -5.24 16.86
CA GLU A 157 -5.78 -5.53 18.16
C GLU A 157 -4.76 -6.04 19.18
N GLN A 158 -3.75 -6.82 18.76
CA GLN A 158 -2.70 -7.32 19.64
C GLN A 158 -1.69 -6.23 19.98
N LEU A 159 -1.34 -5.39 18.99
CA LEU A 159 -0.53 -4.21 19.22
C LEU A 159 -1.24 -3.23 20.17
N ALA A 160 -2.55 -3.03 20.03
CA ALA A 160 -3.35 -2.20 20.92
C ALA A 160 -3.32 -2.70 22.37
N ARG A 161 -3.47 -4.02 22.59
CA ARG A 161 -3.38 -4.63 23.92
C ARG A 161 -2.00 -4.46 24.53
N TRP A 162 -0.94 -4.68 23.76
CA TRP A 162 0.42 -4.46 24.23
C TRP A 162 0.68 -2.99 24.58
N VAL A 163 0.20 -2.04 23.77
CA VAL A 163 0.30 -0.60 24.09
C VAL A 163 -0.48 -0.28 25.37
N ALA A 164 -1.66 -0.86 25.56
CA ALA A 164 -2.44 -0.68 26.79
C ALA A 164 -1.68 -1.20 28.02
N ASP A 165 -1.06 -2.39 27.94
CA ASP A 165 -0.25 -2.95 29.04
C ASP A 165 0.96 -2.08 29.39
N ARG A 166 1.52 -1.33 28.44
CA ARG A 166 2.71 -0.48 28.65
C ARG A 166 2.39 0.95 29.05
N THR A 167 1.28 1.49 28.56
CA THR A 167 0.94 2.92 28.68
C THR A 167 -0.31 3.21 29.50
N ASP A 168 -1.06 2.17 29.89
CA ASP A 168 -2.37 2.25 30.56
C ASP A 168 -3.46 2.92 29.70
N VAL A 169 -3.20 3.09 28.39
CA VAL A 169 -4.13 3.69 27.44
C VAL A 169 -4.81 2.60 26.60
N GLN A 170 -6.12 2.42 26.77
CA GLN A 170 -6.89 1.45 26.01
C GLN A 170 -7.34 2.03 24.66
N ILE A 171 -6.82 1.47 23.56
CA ILE A 171 -7.15 1.88 22.20
C ILE A 171 -8.12 0.86 21.59
N ARG A 172 -9.32 1.31 21.22
CA ARG A 172 -10.28 0.48 20.47
C ARG A 172 -9.97 0.57 18.99
N VAL A 173 -9.58 -0.55 18.39
CA VAL A 173 -9.23 -0.61 16.96
C VAL A 173 -10.48 -0.59 16.10
N ILE A 174 -10.54 0.32 15.14
CA ILE A 174 -11.60 0.44 14.14
C ILE A 174 -10.97 0.22 12.77
N ARG A 175 -11.31 -0.88 12.11
CA ARG A 175 -10.85 -1.18 10.75
C ARG A 175 -11.67 -0.38 9.74
N PRO A 176 -11.06 0.34 8.78
CA PRO A 176 -11.82 1.04 7.76
C PRO A 176 -12.61 0.01 6.93
N PRO A 177 -13.91 0.24 6.67
CA PRO A 177 -14.71 -0.69 5.88
C PRO A 177 -14.14 -0.79 4.47
N ASN A 178 -13.94 -2.01 3.98
CA ASN A 178 -13.48 -2.23 2.61
C ASN A 178 -14.65 -2.00 1.64
N TYR A 179 -14.69 -0.82 1.02
CA TYR A 179 -15.71 -0.45 0.03
C TYR A 179 -15.56 -1.17 -1.31
N ALA A 180 -14.42 -1.81 -1.59
CA ALA A 180 -14.20 -2.49 -2.87
C ALA A 180 -15.20 -3.65 -3.07
N GLY A 181 -15.49 -4.40 -2.01
CA GLY A 181 -16.47 -5.50 -2.06
C GLY A 181 -17.89 -5.02 -2.41
N PRO A 182 -18.49 -4.10 -1.62
CA PRO A 182 -19.79 -3.53 -1.92
C PRO A 182 -19.86 -2.81 -3.27
N LEU A 183 -18.82 -2.08 -3.69
CA LEU A 183 -18.76 -1.44 -5.01
C LEU A 183 -18.74 -2.46 -6.14
N LEU A 184 -17.92 -3.50 -6.05
CA LEU A 184 -17.84 -4.56 -7.06
C LEU A 184 -19.17 -5.32 -7.18
N LEU A 185 -19.79 -5.64 -6.03
CA LEU A 185 -21.10 -6.27 -5.99
C LEU A 185 -22.17 -5.36 -6.61
N GLY A 186 -22.16 -4.06 -6.28
CA GLY A 186 -23.07 -3.07 -6.86
C GLY A 186 -22.91 -2.95 -8.38
N PHE A 187 -21.67 -2.90 -8.88
CA PHE A 187 -21.38 -2.90 -10.31
C PHE A 187 -21.90 -4.17 -11.00
N LEU A 188 -21.67 -5.34 -10.40
CA LEU A 188 -22.11 -6.62 -10.93
C LEU A 188 -23.65 -6.72 -11.00
N LEU A 189 -24.35 -6.25 -9.96
CA LEU A 189 -25.81 -6.18 -9.95
C LEU A 189 -26.35 -5.16 -10.95
N ALA A 190 -25.68 -4.03 -11.16
CA ALA A 190 -26.05 -3.04 -12.17
C ALA A 190 -25.89 -3.60 -13.59
N VAL A 191 -24.84 -4.38 -13.86
CA VAL A 191 -24.63 -5.07 -15.14
C VAL A 191 -25.70 -6.14 -15.36
N ILE A 192 -25.98 -6.98 -14.36
CA ILE A 192 -27.02 -8.02 -14.45
C ILE A 192 -28.41 -7.38 -14.63
N GLY A 193 -28.71 -6.33 -13.86
CA GLY A 193 -29.95 -5.57 -13.97
C GLY A 193 -30.09 -4.87 -15.32
N GLY A 194 -29.00 -4.27 -15.82
CA GLY A 194 -28.94 -3.70 -17.16
C GLY A 194 -29.16 -4.74 -18.25
N LEU A 195 -28.53 -5.91 -18.16
CA LEU A 195 -28.73 -7.01 -19.09
C LEU A 195 -30.15 -7.58 -19.03
N ALA A 196 -30.74 -7.71 -17.83
CA ALA A 196 -32.12 -8.17 -17.65
C ALA A 196 -33.15 -7.15 -18.18
N TYR A 197 -32.88 -5.85 -18.02
CA TYR A 197 -33.68 -4.76 -18.57
C TYR A 197 -33.60 -4.74 -20.11
N LEU A 198 -32.38 -4.83 -20.67
CA LEU A 198 -32.16 -4.92 -22.12
C LEU A 198 -32.75 -6.21 -22.71
N ARG A 199 -32.73 -7.33 -21.97
CA ARG A 199 -33.40 -8.59 -22.35
C ARG A 199 -34.90 -8.41 -22.57
N ARG A 200 -35.54 -7.45 -21.88
CA ARG A 200 -36.98 -7.18 -22.01
C ARG A 200 -37.34 -6.33 -23.23
N HIS A 201 -36.37 -5.66 -23.87
CA HIS A 201 -36.59 -4.69 -24.96
C HIS A 201 -36.02 -5.15 -26.32
N ASN A 202 -35.97 -6.45 -26.58
CA ASN A 202 -35.30 -7.09 -27.74
C ASN A 202 -33.76 -7.00 -27.72
N LEU A 203 -33.10 -8.15 -27.58
CA LEU A 203 -31.64 -8.34 -27.58
C LEU A 203 -30.96 -8.08 -28.95
N GLU A 204 -31.67 -7.50 -29.91
CA GLU A 204 -31.15 -7.27 -31.26
C GLU A 204 -29.91 -6.37 -31.26
N PHE A 205 -29.81 -5.43 -30.33
CA PHE A 205 -28.61 -4.58 -30.14
C PHE A 205 -27.37 -5.39 -29.72
N LEU A 206 -27.54 -6.43 -28.88
CA LEU A 206 -26.44 -7.32 -28.45
C LEU A 206 -26.07 -8.36 -29.52
N PHE A 207 -26.92 -8.60 -30.53
CA PHE A 207 -26.57 -9.41 -31.70
C PHE A 207 -26.23 -8.57 -32.93
N ASN A 208 -26.32 -7.25 -32.84
CA ASN A 208 -26.03 -6.34 -33.94
C ASN A 208 -24.52 -6.26 -34.18
N ARG A 209 -24.08 -6.78 -35.32
CA ARG A 209 -22.68 -6.78 -35.76
C ARG A 209 -22.07 -5.38 -35.78
N ASN A 210 -22.85 -4.33 -36.06
CA ASN A 210 -22.38 -2.95 -36.11
C ASN A 210 -22.06 -2.38 -34.72
N VAL A 211 -22.78 -2.82 -33.67
CA VAL A 211 -22.57 -2.38 -32.29
C VAL A 211 -21.31 -3.01 -31.70
N TRP A 212 -21.10 -4.30 -31.94
CA TRP A 212 -19.85 -4.98 -31.60
C TRP A 212 -18.67 -4.46 -32.42
N ALA A 213 -18.87 -4.15 -33.70
CA ALA A 213 -17.83 -3.53 -34.53
C ALA A 213 -17.43 -2.13 -34.00
N PHE A 214 -18.40 -1.29 -33.64
CA PHE A 214 -18.14 0.05 -33.08
C PHE A 214 -17.51 -0.01 -31.68
N SER A 215 -17.93 -0.98 -30.85
CA SER A 215 -17.32 -1.23 -29.55
C SER A 215 -15.88 -1.75 -29.71
N ALA A 216 -15.63 -2.67 -30.65
CA ALA A 216 -14.29 -3.16 -30.97
C ALA A 216 -13.37 -2.05 -31.52
N LEU A 217 -13.91 -1.15 -32.35
CA LEU A 217 -13.21 0.06 -32.82
C LEU A 217 -12.90 1.04 -31.68
N SER A 218 -13.69 1.05 -30.61
CA SER A 218 -13.44 1.91 -29.43
C SER A 218 -12.31 1.38 -28.53
N TYR A 219 -11.98 0.09 -28.61
CA TYR A 219 -10.89 -0.54 -27.85
C TYR A 219 -9.53 -0.50 -28.58
N ILE A 220 -9.52 -0.14 -29.86
CA ILE A 220 -8.32 -0.09 -30.70
C ILE A 220 -7.98 1.38 -30.96
N HIS A 221 -6.78 1.80 -30.57
CA HIS A 221 -6.37 3.18 -30.79
C HIS A 221 -6.02 3.40 -32.28
N GLY A 222 -6.62 4.42 -32.91
CA GLY A 222 -6.47 4.69 -34.35
C GLY A 222 -5.09 5.24 -34.79
N SER A 223 -4.18 5.53 -33.85
CA SER A 223 -2.83 6.03 -34.16
C SER A 223 -1.77 4.95 -33.99
N SER A 224 -0.84 4.84 -34.95
CA SER A 224 0.30 3.91 -34.91
C SER A 224 1.31 4.16 -33.78
N GLN A 225 1.24 5.34 -33.13
CA GLN A 225 2.18 5.76 -32.08
C GLN A 225 1.72 5.44 -30.66
N ALA A 226 0.44 5.09 -30.46
CA ALA A 226 -0.12 4.79 -29.14
C ALA A 226 -0.93 3.49 -29.16
N GLN A 227 -0.83 2.73 -28.06
CA GLN A 227 -1.44 1.41 -27.93
C GLN A 227 -1.98 1.23 -26.51
N PHE A 228 -3.25 0.86 -26.39
CA PHE A 228 -3.84 0.58 -25.08
C PHE A 228 -3.38 -0.78 -24.55
N VAL A 229 -3.32 -0.93 -23.21
CA VAL A 229 -2.95 -2.22 -22.58
C VAL A 229 -3.91 -3.34 -23.01
N ALA A 230 -5.22 -3.04 -23.10
CA ALA A 230 -6.22 -3.99 -23.62
C ALA A 230 -5.95 -4.42 -25.07
N GLU A 231 -5.46 -3.50 -25.93
CA GLU A 231 -5.13 -3.77 -27.33
C GLU A 231 -3.99 -4.79 -27.45
N THR A 232 -2.99 -4.73 -26.57
CA THR A 232 -1.89 -5.71 -26.54
C THR A 232 -2.38 -7.13 -26.22
N HIS A 233 -3.31 -7.27 -25.27
CA HIS A 233 -3.86 -8.57 -24.88
C HIS A 233 -4.75 -9.18 -25.97
N ILE A 234 -5.51 -8.35 -26.69
CA ILE A 234 -6.33 -8.80 -27.83
C ILE A 234 -5.44 -9.31 -28.97
N ILE A 235 -4.39 -8.56 -29.33
CA ILE A 235 -3.44 -8.98 -30.37
C ILE A 235 -2.70 -10.25 -29.97
N LEU A 236 -2.31 -10.38 -28.69
CA LEU A 236 -1.68 -11.58 -28.16
C LEU A 236 -2.60 -12.81 -28.30
N LEU A 237 -3.89 -12.66 -27.98
CA LEU A 237 -4.88 -13.73 -28.09
C LEU A 237 -5.10 -14.17 -29.54
N PHE A 238 -5.17 -13.22 -30.49
CA PHE A 238 -5.32 -13.55 -31.91
C PHE A 238 -4.09 -14.24 -32.50
N ASN A 239 -2.88 -13.79 -32.13
CA ASN A 239 -1.66 -14.48 -32.54
C ASN A 239 -1.59 -15.90 -31.96
N ALA A 240 -1.95 -16.08 -30.68
CA ALA A 240 -2.02 -17.40 -30.06
C ALA A 240 -3.02 -18.33 -30.76
N ALA A 241 -4.19 -17.81 -31.16
CA ALA A 241 -5.17 -18.57 -31.93
C ALA A 241 -4.61 -18.98 -33.30
N VAL A 242 -3.99 -18.07 -34.06
CA VAL A 242 -3.36 -18.42 -35.35
C VAL A 242 -2.28 -19.48 -35.17
N THR A 243 -1.43 -19.37 -34.16
CA THR A 243 -0.41 -20.38 -33.85
C THR A 243 -1.04 -21.73 -33.52
N MET A 244 -2.12 -21.75 -32.73
CA MET A 244 -2.85 -22.98 -32.43
C MET A 244 -3.44 -23.61 -33.69
N GLY A 245 -3.98 -22.81 -34.62
CA GLY A 245 -4.46 -23.29 -35.91
C GLY A 245 -3.35 -23.92 -36.76
N ILE A 246 -2.15 -23.33 -36.76
CA ILE A 246 -0.97 -23.90 -37.45
C ILE A 246 -0.52 -25.19 -36.77
N VAL A 247 -0.49 -25.24 -35.44
CA VAL A 247 -0.14 -26.45 -34.68
C VAL A 247 -1.10 -27.59 -35.00
N LEU A 248 -2.42 -27.32 -35.03
CA LEU A 248 -3.42 -28.32 -35.43
C LEU A 248 -3.21 -28.82 -36.87
N LEU A 249 -2.75 -27.96 -37.77
CA LEU A 249 -2.41 -28.35 -39.15
C LEU A 249 -1.14 -29.21 -39.21
N CYS A 250 -0.11 -28.86 -38.45
CA CYS A 250 1.12 -29.65 -38.35
C CYS A 250 0.86 -31.02 -37.72
N GLU A 251 0.05 -31.08 -36.68
CA GLU A 251 -0.34 -32.32 -36.02
C GLU A 251 -1.23 -33.18 -36.93
N ALA A 252 -2.16 -32.57 -37.67
CA ALA A 252 -2.94 -33.28 -38.69
C ALA A 252 -2.08 -33.80 -39.86
N ALA A 253 -0.96 -33.14 -40.18
CA ALA A 253 -0.04 -33.57 -41.23
C ALA A 253 0.89 -34.72 -40.81
N THR A 254 1.20 -34.83 -39.50
CA THR A 254 2.19 -35.79 -38.97
C THR A 254 1.55 -36.97 -38.21
N SER A 255 0.28 -36.88 -37.84
CA SER A 255 -0.41 -37.92 -37.08
C SER A 255 -0.99 -39.04 -37.96
N ASP A 256 -0.75 -40.29 -37.56
CA ASP A 256 -1.35 -41.50 -38.14
C ASP A 256 -2.79 -41.73 -37.64
N MET A 257 -3.62 -40.68 -37.68
CA MET A 257 -5.03 -40.75 -37.28
C MET A 257 -5.94 -41.24 -38.41
N ASP A 258 -7.10 -41.79 -38.04
CA ASP A 258 -8.18 -42.13 -38.96
C ASP A 258 -8.51 -40.97 -39.91
N ILE A 259 -8.76 -41.29 -41.18
CA ILE A 259 -9.02 -40.31 -42.26
C ILE A 259 -10.12 -39.30 -41.91
N GLY A 260 -11.15 -39.72 -41.17
CA GLY A 260 -12.23 -38.83 -40.73
C GLY A 260 -11.76 -37.77 -39.73
N LYS A 261 -10.98 -38.16 -38.72
CA LYS A 261 -10.49 -37.25 -37.66
C LYS A 261 -9.44 -36.29 -38.22
N ARG A 262 -8.53 -36.79 -39.06
CA ARG A 262 -7.52 -35.95 -39.73
C ARG A 262 -8.16 -34.87 -40.61
N LYS A 263 -9.21 -35.22 -41.37
CA LYS A 263 -9.97 -34.24 -42.18
C LYS A 263 -10.61 -33.15 -41.32
N ILE A 264 -11.20 -33.51 -40.19
CA ILE A 264 -11.83 -32.56 -39.26
C ILE A 264 -10.78 -31.61 -38.68
N MET A 265 -9.62 -32.13 -38.24
CA MET A 265 -8.53 -31.30 -37.71
C MET A 265 -7.94 -30.35 -38.77
N CYS A 266 -7.76 -30.82 -40.02
CA CYS A 266 -7.31 -29.95 -41.11
C CYS A 266 -8.34 -28.84 -41.43
N ILE A 267 -9.62 -29.17 -41.54
CA ILE A 267 -10.66 -28.18 -41.83
C ILE A 267 -10.78 -27.16 -40.69
N ALA A 268 -10.74 -27.64 -39.45
CA ALA A 268 -10.75 -26.77 -38.27
C ALA A 268 -9.51 -25.87 -38.22
N GLY A 269 -8.31 -26.41 -38.46
CA GLY A 269 -7.06 -25.66 -38.49
C GLY A 269 -7.03 -24.59 -39.59
N ILE A 270 -7.43 -24.93 -40.82
CA ILE A 270 -7.52 -23.97 -41.94
C ILE A 270 -8.53 -22.88 -41.63
N GLY A 271 -9.72 -23.24 -41.14
CA GLY A 271 -10.76 -22.29 -40.78
C GLY A 271 -10.32 -21.32 -39.68
N LEU A 272 -9.61 -21.83 -38.67
CA LEU A 272 -9.10 -21.06 -37.56
C LEU A 272 -7.98 -20.09 -38.00
N VAL A 273 -7.03 -20.55 -38.81
CA VAL A 273 -5.98 -19.68 -39.37
C VAL A 273 -6.58 -18.60 -40.25
N MET A 274 -7.45 -18.95 -41.20
CA MET A 274 -8.02 -17.98 -42.14
C MET A 274 -8.87 -16.92 -41.43
N LEU A 275 -9.67 -17.30 -40.43
CA LEU A 275 -10.55 -16.38 -39.71
C LEU A 275 -9.74 -15.38 -38.85
N PHE A 276 -8.85 -15.87 -38.00
CA PHE A 276 -8.11 -15.00 -37.08
C PHE A 276 -7.02 -14.19 -37.79
N PHE A 277 -6.39 -14.74 -38.83
CA PHE A 277 -5.45 -13.99 -39.66
C PHE A 277 -6.15 -12.85 -40.42
N SER A 278 -7.38 -13.09 -40.92
CA SER A 278 -8.19 -12.04 -41.55
C SER A 278 -8.54 -10.91 -40.60
N TRP A 279 -8.93 -11.23 -39.36
CA TRP A 279 -9.22 -10.22 -38.33
C TRP A 279 -7.99 -9.43 -37.91
N LEU A 280 -6.83 -10.09 -37.79
CA LEU A 280 -5.57 -9.44 -37.50
C LEU A 280 -5.21 -8.43 -38.61
N LEU A 281 -5.29 -8.83 -39.88
CA LEU A 281 -5.05 -7.95 -41.02
C LEU A 281 -6.03 -6.76 -41.08
N SER A 282 -7.30 -6.97 -40.75
CA SER A 282 -8.31 -5.90 -40.70
C SER A 282 -7.96 -4.83 -39.65
N ILE A 283 -7.52 -5.24 -38.46
CA ILE A 283 -7.08 -4.33 -37.39
C ILE A 283 -5.79 -3.59 -37.79
N PHE A 284 -4.82 -4.29 -38.38
CA PHE A 284 -3.58 -3.68 -38.86
C PHE A 284 -3.85 -2.63 -39.95
N ARG A 285 -4.75 -2.90 -40.89
CA ARG A 285 -5.12 -1.97 -41.96
C ARG A 285 -5.90 -0.76 -41.44
N ALA A 286 -6.74 -0.95 -40.41
CA ALA A 286 -7.42 0.15 -39.72
C ALA A 286 -6.42 1.12 -39.05
N LYS A 287 -5.29 0.61 -38.54
CA LYS A 287 -4.24 1.42 -37.91
C LYS A 287 -3.21 1.98 -38.91
N TYR A 288 -3.03 1.31 -40.05
CA TYR A 288 -2.12 1.71 -41.12
C TYR A 288 -2.88 1.88 -42.45
N HIS A 289 -3.37 3.09 -42.70
CA HIS A 289 -4.18 3.45 -43.85
C HIS A 289 -3.54 3.21 -45.24
N GLY A 290 -2.25 2.87 -45.31
CA GLY A 290 -1.52 2.59 -46.56
C GLY A 290 -1.27 1.11 -46.87
N TYR A 291 -1.80 0.16 -46.10
CA TYR A 291 -1.53 -1.27 -46.32
C TYR A 291 -2.36 -1.87 -47.48
N PRO A 292 -1.73 -2.42 -48.55
CA PRO A 292 -2.42 -2.74 -49.80
C PRO A 292 -3.06 -4.15 -49.87
N TYR A 293 -2.77 -5.03 -48.91
CA TYR A 293 -3.25 -6.43 -48.95
C TYR A 293 -4.50 -6.64 -48.08
N SER A 294 -5.47 -7.39 -48.60
CA SER A 294 -6.71 -7.80 -47.91
C SER A 294 -6.98 -9.27 -48.21
N PHE A 295 -7.48 -10.03 -47.22
CA PHE A 295 -7.74 -11.47 -47.37
C PHE A 295 -9.24 -11.78 -47.52
N LEU A 296 -10.03 -11.75 -46.43
CA LEU A 296 -11.42 -12.25 -46.46
C LEU A 296 -12.48 -11.33 -45.84
N MET A 297 -12.11 -10.47 -44.89
CA MET A 297 -13.00 -9.46 -44.29
C MET A 297 -12.39 -8.08 -44.56
N SER A 298 -13.12 -7.26 -45.33
CA SER A 298 -12.83 -5.83 -45.50
C SER A 298 -13.38 -5.01 -44.35
#